data_AF-A0A0P1AA06-F1
#
_entry.id   AF-A0A0P1AA06-F1
#
_cell.length_a   1.000
_cell.length_b   1.000
_cell.length_c   1.000
_cell.angle_alpha   90.00
_cell.angle_beta   90.00
_cell.angle_gamma   90.00
#
_symmetry.space_group_name_H-M   'P 1'
#
loop_
_entity.id
_entity.type
_entity.pdbx_description
1 polymer ?
#
loop_
_entity_poly.entity_id
_entity_poly.type
_entity_poly.pdbx_seq_one_letter_code
_entity_poly.pdbx_strand_id
1 'polypeptide(L)'
;MTNLQRKLKLERNRESARECRRRKREHILGVEERCRQLERENMELRGQLKAGKEAIRQEEKEKNRVCEELEKMIKCGASEKELAEKIDNFKEQYSDYGHGRRSALSYHLHQIERLLLPTQVTKMCIWALRQDDSFWQEEEDETSLPVILAKELGLSEDQKKKIQQQRGSISLICENLKSALELLAELKTEVTNKNSTLDTEMEKLQNILTPTQRAKFIVWVTNNQACMHLLNKLWRTVL
;
A
#
# COMPACT_ATOMS: atom_id res chain seq x y z
N MET A 1 -50.73 37.31 -20.41
CA MET A 1 -49.69 36.50 -21.08
C MET A 1 -50.19 36.13 -22.46
N THR A 2 -49.44 36.44 -23.51
CA THR A 2 -49.77 36.01 -24.88
C THR A 2 -49.65 34.48 -24.98
N ASN A 3 -50.44 33.86 -25.85
CA ASN A 3 -50.50 32.39 -26.04
C ASN A 3 -49.09 31.79 -26.32
N LEU A 4 -48.24 32.58 -26.98
CA LEU A 4 -46.83 32.28 -27.26
C LEU A 4 -45.96 32.16 -25.99
N GLN A 5 -46.11 33.07 -25.03
CA GLN A 5 -45.37 33.04 -23.75
C GLN A 5 -45.71 31.78 -22.92
N ARG A 6 -46.96 31.33 -22.98
CA ARG A 6 -47.41 30.13 -22.28
C ARG A 6 -46.85 28.85 -22.91
N LYS A 7 -46.76 28.79 -24.25
CA LYS A 7 -46.10 27.67 -24.97
C LYS A 7 -44.61 27.59 -24.66
N LEU A 8 -43.88 28.71 -24.69
CA LEU A 8 -42.45 28.75 -24.36
C LEU A 8 -42.16 28.29 -22.93
N LYS A 9 -43.00 28.70 -21.96
CA LYS A 9 -42.86 28.26 -20.56
C LYS A 9 -43.07 26.75 -20.39
N LEU A 10 -44.01 26.17 -21.14
CA LEU A 10 -44.28 24.72 -21.13
C LEU A 10 -43.16 23.92 -21.81
N GLU A 11 -42.59 24.42 -22.89
CA GLU A 11 -41.41 23.80 -23.51
C GLU A 11 -40.20 23.81 -22.59
N ARG A 12 -39.90 24.96 -21.97
CA ARG A 12 -38.80 25.08 -21.01
C ARG A 12 -38.96 24.10 -19.84
N ASN A 13 -40.19 23.95 -19.32
CA ASN A 13 -40.48 22.96 -18.26
C ASN A 13 -40.28 21.51 -18.74
N ARG A 14 -40.67 21.20 -19.98
CA ARG A 14 -40.45 19.87 -20.57
C ARG A 14 -38.97 19.57 -20.72
N GLU A 15 -38.19 20.56 -21.14
CA GLU A 15 -36.74 20.47 -21.29
C GLU A 15 -36.04 20.28 -19.94
N SER A 16 -36.38 21.09 -18.93
CA SER A 16 -35.86 20.92 -17.57
C SER A 16 -36.20 19.54 -16.97
N ALA A 17 -37.41 19.03 -17.22
CA ALA A 17 -37.80 17.69 -16.77
C ALA A 17 -37.03 16.57 -17.50
N ARG A 18 -36.74 16.74 -18.79
CA ARG A 18 -35.88 15.80 -19.55
C ARG A 18 -34.46 15.81 -19.01
N GLU A 19 -33.91 16.98 -18.75
CA GLU A 19 -32.55 17.13 -18.24
C GLU A 19 -32.39 16.64 -16.80
N CYS A 20 -33.39 16.85 -15.93
CA CYS A 20 -33.42 16.26 -14.60
C CYS A 20 -33.40 14.71 -14.67
N ARG A 21 -34.22 14.12 -15.54
CA ARG A 21 -34.22 12.67 -15.78
C ARG A 21 -32.89 12.16 -16.35
N ARG A 22 -32.29 12.91 -17.28
CA ARG A 22 -30.96 12.59 -17.84
C ARG A 22 -29.90 12.57 -16.74
N ARG A 23 -29.79 13.63 -15.94
CA ARG A 23 -28.85 13.73 -14.82
C ARG A 23 -29.03 12.62 -13.80
N LYS A 24 -30.29 12.29 -13.45
CA LYS A 24 -30.58 11.16 -12.54
C LYS A 24 -30.12 9.83 -13.14
N ARG A 25 -30.36 9.60 -14.43
CA ARG A 25 -29.90 8.38 -15.13
C ARG A 25 -28.36 8.30 -15.16
N GLU A 26 -27.68 9.37 -15.52
CA GLU A 26 -26.22 9.43 -15.55
C GLU A 26 -25.61 9.20 -14.16
N HIS A 27 -26.21 9.78 -13.12
CA HIS A 27 -25.77 9.55 -11.75
C HIS A 27 -25.95 8.08 -11.33
N ILE A 28 -27.11 7.47 -11.63
CA ILE A 28 -27.37 6.05 -11.35
C ILE A 28 -26.35 5.17 -12.09
N LEU A 29 -26.14 5.40 -13.38
CA LEU A 29 -25.16 4.65 -14.18
C LEU A 29 -23.73 4.80 -13.63
N GLY A 30 -23.34 6.01 -13.22
CA GLY A 30 -22.03 6.25 -12.61
C GLY A 30 -21.87 5.64 -11.22
N VAL A 31 -22.94 5.49 -10.45
CA VAL A 31 -22.93 4.75 -9.18
C VAL A 31 -22.86 3.25 -9.44
N GLU A 32 -23.64 2.72 -10.38
CA GLU A 32 -23.62 1.31 -10.76
C GLU A 32 -22.24 0.87 -11.29
N GLU A 33 -21.60 1.68 -12.12
CA GLU A 33 -20.26 1.37 -12.63
C GLU A 33 -19.22 1.38 -11.51
N ARG A 34 -19.30 2.33 -10.57
CA ARG A 34 -18.43 2.34 -9.39
C ARG A 34 -18.69 1.14 -8.47
N CYS A 35 -19.94 0.74 -8.28
CA CYS A 35 -20.26 -0.49 -7.54
C CYS A 35 -19.63 -1.71 -8.19
N ARG A 36 -19.75 -1.87 -9.52
CA ARG A 36 -19.12 -2.98 -10.25
C ARG A 36 -17.60 -2.94 -10.18
N GLN A 37 -16.99 -1.76 -10.22
CA GLN A 37 -15.56 -1.61 -10.06
C GLN A 37 -15.12 -2.03 -8.65
N LEU A 38 -15.79 -1.53 -7.62
CA LEU A 38 -15.51 -1.89 -6.23
C LEU A 38 -15.74 -3.39 -5.96
N GLU A 39 -16.76 -4.00 -6.56
CA GLU A 39 -17.01 -5.45 -6.45
C GLU A 39 -15.88 -6.28 -7.09
N ARG A 40 -15.38 -5.87 -8.26
CA ARG A 40 -14.22 -6.50 -8.90
C ARG A 40 -12.96 -6.35 -8.05
N GLU A 41 -12.67 -5.15 -7.56
CA GLU A 41 -11.54 -4.90 -6.67
C GLU A 41 -11.67 -5.71 -5.37
N ASN A 42 -12.87 -5.84 -4.80
CA ASN A 42 -13.10 -6.66 -3.60
C ASN A 42 -12.83 -8.16 -3.87
N MET A 43 -13.26 -8.65 -5.04
CA MET A 43 -12.99 -10.03 -5.47
C MET A 43 -11.49 -10.28 -5.63
N GLU A 44 -10.77 -9.34 -6.25
CA GLU A 44 -9.33 -9.40 -6.42
C GLU A 44 -8.59 -9.38 -5.07
N LEU A 45 -8.96 -8.46 -4.17
CA LEU A 45 -8.39 -8.36 -2.83
C LEU A 45 -8.64 -9.64 -2.00
N ARG A 46 -9.83 -10.25 -2.11
CA ARG A 46 -10.13 -11.55 -1.49
C ARG A 46 -9.28 -12.67 -2.07
N GLY A 47 -9.05 -12.65 -3.38
CA GLY A 47 -8.13 -13.55 -4.07
C GLY A 47 -6.70 -13.44 -3.54
N GLN A 48 -6.18 -12.22 -3.46
CA GLN A 48 -4.86 -11.93 -2.89
C GLN A 48 -4.75 -12.37 -1.43
N LEU A 49 -5.76 -12.13 -0.60
CA LEU A 49 -5.79 -12.58 0.80
C LEU A 49 -5.74 -14.11 0.91
N LYS A 50 -6.50 -14.82 0.07
CA LYS A 50 -6.50 -16.28 0.04
C LYS A 50 -5.14 -16.82 -0.40
N ALA A 51 -4.55 -16.23 -1.45
CA ALA A 51 -3.21 -16.57 -1.91
C ALA A 51 -2.16 -16.32 -0.82
N GLY A 52 -2.24 -15.21 -0.10
CA GLY A 52 -1.35 -14.90 1.02
C GLY A 52 -1.45 -15.92 2.17
N LYS A 53 -2.67 -16.32 2.55
CA LYS A 53 -2.86 -17.37 3.58
C LYS A 53 -2.29 -18.73 3.16
N GLU A 54 -2.44 -19.08 1.88
CA GLU A 54 -1.89 -20.34 1.36
C GLU A 54 -0.37 -20.29 1.23
N ALA A 55 0.19 -19.14 0.84
CA ALA A 55 1.64 -18.91 0.83
C ALA A 55 2.26 -19.10 2.22
N ILE A 56 1.65 -18.53 3.27
CA ILE A 56 2.12 -18.71 4.66
C ILE A 56 2.10 -20.19 5.07
N ARG A 57 1.04 -20.94 4.73
CA ARG A 57 0.98 -22.38 5.03
C ARG A 57 2.03 -23.17 4.27
N GLN A 58 2.27 -22.81 3.02
CA GLN A 58 3.25 -23.48 2.18
C GLN A 58 4.67 -23.23 2.67
N GLU A 59 4.98 -22.00 3.08
CA GLU A 59 6.23 -21.63 3.72
C GLU A 59 6.47 -22.44 5.00
N GLU A 60 5.46 -22.56 5.86
CA GLU A 60 5.56 -23.34 7.10
C GLU A 60 5.81 -24.83 6.82
N LYS A 61 5.14 -25.40 5.81
CA LYS A 61 5.38 -26.78 5.38
C LYS A 61 6.81 -26.98 4.86
N GLU A 62 7.32 -26.04 4.07
CA GLU A 62 8.66 -26.13 3.51
C GLU A 62 9.73 -25.97 4.60
N LYS A 63 9.53 -25.04 5.55
CA LYS A 63 10.37 -24.90 6.73
C LYS A 63 10.45 -26.21 7.52
N ASN A 64 9.32 -26.89 7.73
CA ASN A 64 9.27 -28.17 8.42
C ASN A 64 10.02 -29.27 7.65
N ARG A 65 9.89 -29.33 6.32
CA ARG A 65 10.65 -30.26 5.48
C ARG A 65 12.15 -30.06 5.60
N VAL A 66 12.61 -28.81 5.53
CA VAL A 66 14.04 -28.50 5.68
C VAL A 66 14.54 -28.90 7.08
N CYS A 67 13.72 -28.75 8.12
CA CYS A 67 14.06 -29.21 9.46
C CYS A 67 14.16 -30.74 9.56
N GLU A 68 13.24 -31.48 8.94
CA GLU A 68 13.31 -32.95 8.87
C GLU A 68 14.57 -33.43 8.14
N GLU A 69 14.98 -32.72 7.08
CA GLU A 69 16.23 -33.00 6.37
C GLU A 69 17.46 -32.73 7.25
N LEU A 70 17.50 -31.61 7.96
CA LEU A 70 18.56 -31.31 8.92
C LEU A 70 18.64 -32.39 10.01
N GLU A 71 17.50 -32.86 10.52
CA GLU A 71 17.46 -33.94 11.51
C GLU A 71 18.05 -35.25 10.95
N LYS A 72 17.75 -35.59 9.69
CA LYS A 72 18.35 -36.75 9.00
C LYS A 72 19.86 -36.58 8.83
N MET A 73 20.32 -35.40 8.41
CA MET A 73 21.76 -35.11 8.26
C MET A 73 22.51 -35.27 9.58
N ILE A 74 21.92 -34.82 10.70
CA ILE A 74 22.50 -35.01 12.03
C ILE A 74 22.59 -36.51 12.39
N LYS A 75 21.51 -37.28 12.14
CA LYS A 75 21.47 -38.72 12.46
C LYS A 75 22.46 -39.54 11.62
N CYS A 76 22.67 -39.16 10.36
CA CYS A 76 23.62 -39.82 9.47
C CYS A 76 25.08 -39.36 9.67
N GLY A 77 25.34 -38.41 10.57
CA GLY A 77 26.69 -37.90 10.82
C GLY A 77 27.26 -37.08 9.67
N ALA A 78 26.43 -36.27 9.00
CA ALA A 78 26.87 -35.35 7.95
C ALA A 78 28.01 -34.44 8.44
N SER A 79 28.87 -34.01 7.52
CA SER A 79 30.00 -33.16 7.86
C SER A 79 29.56 -31.78 8.33
N GLU A 80 30.39 -31.11 9.14
CA GLU A 80 30.14 -29.74 9.60
C GLU A 80 29.98 -28.76 8.42
N LYS A 81 30.67 -29.00 7.30
CA LYS A 81 30.57 -28.18 6.09
C LYS A 81 29.20 -28.32 5.42
N GLU A 82 28.72 -29.55 5.23
CA GLU A 82 27.41 -29.81 4.63
C GLU A 82 26.28 -29.23 5.51
N LEU A 83 26.40 -29.37 6.83
CA LEU A 83 25.46 -28.79 7.77
C LEU A 83 25.48 -27.26 7.70
N ALA A 84 26.66 -26.64 7.63
CA ALA A 84 26.78 -25.19 7.49
C ALA A 84 26.09 -24.68 6.21
N GLU A 85 26.37 -25.30 5.07
CA GLU A 85 25.75 -24.92 3.79
C GLU A 85 24.23 -25.06 3.83
N LYS A 86 23.69 -26.12 4.44
CA LYS A 86 22.24 -26.30 4.57
C LYS A 86 21.62 -25.25 5.50
N ILE A 87 22.30 -24.93 6.59
CA ILE A 87 21.86 -23.91 7.57
C ILE A 87 21.88 -22.51 6.97
N ASP A 88 22.89 -22.17 6.18
CA ASP A 88 22.96 -20.84 5.55
C ASP A 88 21.87 -20.67 4.50
N ASN A 89 21.58 -21.71 3.71
CA ASN A 89 20.42 -21.72 2.81
C ASN A 89 19.09 -21.57 3.58
N PHE A 90 18.95 -22.24 4.72
CA PHE A 90 17.76 -22.09 5.58
C PHE A 90 17.62 -20.66 6.10
N LYS A 91 18.71 -20.04 6.56
CA LYS A 91 18.70 -18.65 7.06
C LYS A 91 18.30 -17.66 5.97
N GLU A 92 18.85 -17.82 4.77
CA GLU A 92 18.60 -16.87 3.70
C GLU A 92 17.12 -16.88 3.25
N GLN A 93 16.48 -18.04 3.34
CA GLN A 93 15.08 -18.22 2.98
C GLN A 93 14.11 -17.87 4.11
N TYR A 94 14.40 -18.26 5.36
CA TYR A 94 13.40 -18.27 6.43
C TYR A 94 13.75 -17.43 7.66
N SER A 95 14.96 -16.86 7.75
CA SER A 95 15.29 -16.00 8.91
C SER A 95 14.65 -14.62 8.80
N ASP A 96 14.45 -13.96 9.94
CA ASP A 96 13.83 -12.63 10.00
C ASP A 96 14.66 -11.53 9.31
N TYR A 97 15.94 -11.81 9.09
CA TYR A 97 16.92 -10.93 8.48
C TYR A 97 17.44 -11.47 7.13
N GLY A 98 16.94 -12.62 6.68
CA GLY A 98 17.30 -13.23 5.40
C GLY A 98 16.80 -12.41 4.21
N HIS A 99 17.41 -12.61 3.05
CA HIS A 99 17.06 -11.86 1.84
C HIS A 99 15.58 -11.95 1.47
N GLY A 100 14.95 -13.12 1.59
CA GLY A 100 13.53 -13.30 1.27
C GLY A 100 12.62 -12.32 2.02
N ARG A 101 12.78 -12.25 3.35
CA ARG A 101 11.98 -11.36 4.20
C ARG A 101 12.33 -9.89 4.02
N ARG A 102 13.61 -9.56 3.82
CA ARG A 102 14.07 -8.18 3.50
C ARG A 102 13.43 -7.68 2.21
N SER A 103 13.44 -8.49 1.15
CA SER A 103 12.81 -8.15 -0.14
C SER A 103 11.30 -7.99 0.00
N ALA A 104 10.62 -8.87 0.74
CA ALA A 104 9.18 -8.76 0.97
C ALA A 104 8.80 -7.47 1.72
N LEU A 105 9.53 -7.14 2.80
CA LEU A 105 9.34 -5.89 3.55
C LEU A 105 9.57 -4.66 2.66
N SER A 106 10.67 -4.64 1.90
CA SER A 106 10.96 -3.56 0.95
C SER A 106 9.87 -3.40 -0.10
N TYR A 107 9.40 -4.51 -0.67
CA TYR A 107 8.30 -4.52 -1.63
C TYR A 107 7.03 -3.90 -1.02
N HIS A 108 6.62 -4.32 0.17
CA HIS A 108 5.41 -3.81 0.82
C HIS A 108 5.53 -2.33 1.20
N LEU A 109 6.68 -1.89 1.72
CA LEU A 109 6.93 -0.47 2.01
C LEU A 109 6.88 0.38 0.74
N HIS A 110 7.39 -0.13 -0.38
CA HIS A 110 7.26 0.52 -1.69
C HIS A 110 5.81 0.55 -2.20
N GLN A 111 5.02 -0.51 -1.98
CA GLN A 111 3.59 -0.50 -2.31
C GLN A 111 2.84 0.57 -1.51
N ILE A 112 3.12 0.70 -0.21
CA ILE A 112 2.52 1.73 0.65
C ILE A 112 2.88 3.12 0.12
N GLU A 113 4.15 3.38 -0.17
CA GLU A 113 4.61 4.65 -0.75
C GLU A 113 3.86 4.99 -2.05
N ARG A 114 3.75 4.00 -2.96
CA ARG A 114 3.04 4.17 -4.22
C ARG A 114 1.56 4.52 -4.02
N LEU A 115 0.91 3.90 -3.04
CA LEU A 115 -0.51 4.14 -2.72
C LEU A 115 -0.73 5.46 -1.97
N LEU A 116 0.26 5.96 -1.23
CA LEU A 116 0.22 7.29 -0.63
C LEU A 116 0.31 8.39 -1.68
N LEU A 117 1.04 8.16 -2.77
CA LEU A 117 1.17 9.15 -3.83
C LEU A 117 -0.17 9.41 -4.54
N PRO A 118 -0.60 10.68 -4.67
CA PRO A 118 -1.85 11.01 -5.33
C PRO A 118 -1.84 10.61 -6.81
N THR A 119 -3.01 10.25 -7.34
CA THR A 119 -3.19 9.99 -8.78
C THR A 119 -3.06 11.28 -9.59
N GLN A 120 -2.96 11.18 -10.92
CA GLN A 120 -2.78 12.35 -11.80
C GLN A 120 -3.89 13.40 -11.64
N VAL A 121 -5.14 12.96 -11.47
CA VAL A 121 -6.28 13.87 -11.25
C VAL A 121 -6.11 14.63 -9.93
N THR A 122 -5.80 13.92 -8.84
CA THR A 122 -5.58 14.53 -7.53
C THR A 122 -4.37 15.46 -7.52
N LYS A 123 -3.27 15.07 -8.17
CA LYS A 123 -2.09 15.93 -8.36
C LYS A 123 -2.45 17.23 -9.07
N MET A 124 -3.26 17.14 -10.12
CA MET A 124 -3.70 18.32 -10.88
C MET A 124 -4.54 19.26 -10.00
N CYS A 125 -5.48 18.71 -9.22
CA CYS A 125 -6.27 19.50 -8.27
C CYS A 125 -5.41 20.20 -7.22
N ILE A 126 -4.48 19.46 -6.60
CA ILE A 126 -3.55 19.99 -5.59
C ILE A 126 -2.68 21.08 -6.20
N TRP A 127 -2.06 20.81 -7.35
CA TRP A 127 -1.17 21.75 -8.02
C TRP A 127 -1.88 23.05 -8.41
N ALA A 128 -3.07 22.94 -9.01
CA ALA A 128 -3.85 24.11 -9.42
C ALA A 128 -4.21 24.99 -8.22
N LEU A 129 -4.58 24.37 -7.10
CA LEU A 129 -4.95 25.08 -5.87
C LEU A 129 -3.74 25.61 -5.08
N ARG A 130 -2.53 25.11 -5.32
CA ARG A 130 -1.32 25.66 -4.69
C ARG A 130 -0.80 26.93 -5.35
N GLN A 131 -1.28 27.26 -6.55
CA GLN A 131 -0.88 28.48 -7.23
C GLN A 131 -1.48 29.72 -6.56
N ASP A 132 -0.79 30.83 -6.68
CA ASP A 132 -1.19 32.13 -6.15
C ASP A 132 -2.43 32.72 -6.88
N ASP A 133 -2.87 33.90 -6.47
CA ASP A 133 -4.02 34.57 -7.09
C ASP A 133 -3.72 35.10 -8.49
N SER A 134 -2.48 35.52 -8.78
CA SER A 134 -2.05 35.93 -10.12
C SER A 134 -2.29 34.84 -11.15
N PHE A 135 -1.99 33.58 -10.80
CA PHE A 135 -2.26 32.42 -11.64
C PHE A 135 -3.72 32.30 -12.10
N TRP A 136 -4.69 32.79 -11.33
CA TRP A 136 -6.11 32.73 -11.71
C TRP A 136 -6.67 34.04 -12.27
N GLN A 137 -5.86 35.10 -12.30
CA GLN A 137 -6.23 36.43 -12.78
C GLN A 137 -5.63 36.76 -14.15
N GLU A 138 -4.60 36.02 -14.58
CA GLU A 138 -3.98 36.15 -15.91
C GLU A 138 -4.90 35.55 -17.00
N GLU A 139 -5.94 36.29 -17.37
CA GLU A 139 -6.76 36.00 -18.57
C GLU A 139 -6.02 36.34 -19.88
N GLU A 140 -4.89 37.06 -19.81
CA GLU A 140 -4.10 37.49 -20.98
C GLU A 140 -3.24 36.37 -21.57
N ASP A 141 -2.89 35.34 -20.78
CA ASP A 141 -2.19 34.16 -21.28
C ASP A 141 -3.19 33.01 -21.52
N GLU A 142 -3.73 32.94 -22.75
CA GLU A 142 -4.61 31.86 -23.20
C GLU A 142 -3.95 30.47 -23.13
N THR A 143 -2.62 30.40 -22.98
CA THR A 143 -1.87 29.14 -22.87
C THR A 143 -1.66 28.70 -21.42
N SER A 144 -2.07 29.53 -20.45
CA SER A 144 -1.97 29.17 -19.04
C SER A 144 -2.93 28.01 -18.71
N LEU A 145 -2.43 27.05 -17.95
CA LEU A 145 -3.18 25.85 -17.54
C LEU A 145 -4.52 26.12 -16.80
N PRO A 146 -4.69 27.18 -15.97
CA PRO A 146 -5.96 27.48 -15.32
C PRO A 146 -6.99 28.08 -16.29
N VAL A 147 -6.57 28.89 -17.27
CA VAL A 147 -7.45 29.40 -18.34
C VAL A 147 -7.94 28.23 -19.20
N ILE A 148 -7.03 27.33 -19.59
CA ILE A 148 -7.37 26.10 -20.32
C ILE A 148 -8.36 25.27 -19.50
N LEU A 149 -8.09 24.99 -18.23
CA LEU A 149 -8.99 24.20 -17.39
C LEU A 149 -10.36 24.88 -17.19
N ALA A 150 -10.38 26.18 -16.93
CA ALA A 150 -11.64 26.91 -16.75
C ALA A 150 -12.50 26.90 -18.02
N LYS A 151 -11.87 27.01 -19.20
CA LYS A 151 -12.52 26.96 -20.50
C LYS A 151 -13.02 25.56 -20.85
N GLU A 152 -12.16 24.55 -20.75
CA GLU A 152 -12.48 23.14 -21.05
C GLU A 152 -13.56 22.58 -20.10
N LEU A 153 -13.53 22.98 -18.83
CA LEU A 153 -14.52 22.56 -17.84
C LEU A 153 -15.76 23.47 -17.77
N GLY A 154 -15.76 24.61 -18.48
CA GLY A 154 -16.86 25.58 -18.48
C GLY A 154 -17.14 26.20 -17.09
N LEU A 155 -16.10 26.55 -16.35
CA LEU A 155 -16.21 27.10 -14.98
C LEU A 155 -16.72 28.54 -15.00
N SER A 156 -17.75 28.82 -14.20
CA SER A 156 -18.19 30.18 -13.89
C SER A 156 -17.27 30.88 -12.88
N GLU A 157 -17.29 32.22 -12.87
CA GLU A 157 -16.53 33.03 -11.90
C GLU A 157 -16.84 32.67 -10.44
N ASP A 158 -18.11 32.39 -10.12
CA ASP A 158 -18.50 31.95 -8.78
C ASP A 158 -17.92 30.57 -8.42
N GLN A 159 -17.80 29.66 -9.39
CA GLN A 159 -17.14 28.38 -9.19
C GLN A 159 -15.63 28.54 -9.01
N LYS A 160 -14.97 29.39 -9.81
CA LYS A 160 -13.54 29.71 -9.66
C LYS A 160 -13.24 30.23 -8.24
N LYS A 161 -14.02 31.20 -7.76
CA LYS A 161 -13.90 31.74 -6.39
C LYS A 161 -14.09 30.68 -5.30
N LYS A 162 -15.10 29.81 -5.43
CA LYS A 162 -15.33 28.71 -4.47
C LYS A 162 -14.20 27.69 -4.46
N ILE A 163 -13.62 27.38 -5.63
CA ILE A 163 -12.47 26.49 -5.76
C ILE A 163 -11.25 27.11 -5.05
N GLN A 164 -10.97 28.39 -5.29
CA GLN A 164 -9.90 29.13 -4.60
C GLN A 164 -10.08 29.19 -3.08
N GLN A 165 -11.32 29.25 -2.58
CA GLN A 165 -11.57 29.20 -1.13
C GLN A 165 -11.14 27.87 -0.48
N GLN A 166 -10.98 26.78 -1.25
CA GLN A 166 -10.53 25.48 -0.74
C GLN A 166 -9.00 25.37 -0.55
N ARG A 167 -8.22 26.40 -0.90
CA ARG A 167 -6.75 26.36 -0.83
C ARG A 167 -6.22 25.98 0.55
N GLY A 168 -6.83 26.47 1.62
CA GLY A 168 -6.43 26.12 2.99
C GLY A 168 -6.55 24.62 3.28
N SER A 169 -7.62 23.99 2.79
CA SER A 169 -7.83 22.54 2.94
C SER A 169 -6.81 21.72 2.14
N ILE A 170 -6.41 22.21 0.96
CA ILE A 170 -5.36 21.59 0.15
C ILE A 170 -3.99 21.69 0.83
N SER A 171 -3.65 22.82 1.45
CA SER A 171 -2.40 22.96 2.21
C SER A 171 -2.30 21.89 3.29
N LEU A 172 -3.38 21.71 4.07
CA LEU A 172 -3.45 20.69 5.11
C LEU A 172 -3.30 19.26 4.54
N ILE A 173 -3.92 18.96 3.40
CA ILE A 173 -3.76 17.66 2.73
C ILE A 173 -2.31 17.44 2.30
N CYS A 174 -1.64 18.46 1.77
CA CYS A 174 -0.23 18.38 1.39
C CYS A 174 0.68 18.15 2.61
N GLU A 175 0.43 18.85 3.71
CA GLU A 175 1.17 18.68 4.96
C GLU A 175 0.99 17.27 5.53
N ASN A 176 -0.25 16.77 5.58
CA ASN A 176 -0.55 15.41 6.03
C ASN A 176 0.11 14.36 5.14
N LEU A 177 0.07 14.54 3.80
CA LEU A 177 0.73 13.64 2.86
C LEU A 177 2.26 13.65 3.06
N LYS A 178 2.84 14.84 3.24
CA LYS A 178 4.28 14.99 3.50
C LYS A 178 4.67 14.26 4.79
N SER A 179 3.93 14.48 5.87
CA SER A 179 4.15 13.80 7.15
C SER A 179 4.03 12.28 7.03
N ALA A 180 3.03 11.77 6.30
CA ALA A 180 2.88 10.33 6.08
C ALA A 180 4.05 9.73 5.28
N LEU A 181 4.58 10.45 4.29
CA LEU A 181 5.75 10.03 3.51
C LEU A 181 7.02 10.06 4.35
N GLU A 182 7.19 11.07 5.22
CA GLU A 182 8.31 11.17 6.16
C GLU A 182 8.30 10.01 7.17
N LEU A 183 7.16 9.73 7.81
CA LEU A 183 7.01 8.57 8.71
C LEU A 183 7.31 7.25 8.01
N LEU A 184 6.92 7.10 6.74
CA LEU A 184 7.24 5.91 5.96
C LEU A 184 8.75 5.80 5.66
N ALA A 185 9.42 6.93 5.40
CA ALA A 185 10.86 6.96 5.19
C ALA A 185 11.64 6.63 6.47
N GLU A 186 11.19 7.12 7.62
CA GLU A 186 11.72 6.74 8.93
C GLU A 186 11.54 5.24 9.18
N LEU A 187 10.33 4.71 8.95
CA LEU A 187 10.06 3.28 9.10
C LEU A 187 10.96 2.43 8.18
N LYS A 188 11.16 2.83 6.93
CA LYS A 188 12.09 2.15 6.00
C LYS A 188 13.52 2.11 6.56
N THR A 189 13.98 3.22 7.11
CA THR A 189 15.31 3.35 7.72
C THR A 189 15.43 2.44 8.94
N GLU A 190 14.47 2.50 9.85
CA GLU A 190 14.44 1.68 11.07
C GLU A 190 14.36 0.18 10.77
N VAL A 191 13.54 -0.23 9.80
CA VAL A 191 13.46 -1.64 9.36
C VAL A 191 14.80 -2.11 8.82
N THR A 192 15.49 -1.27 8.03
CA THR A 192 16.81 -1.60 7.47
C THR A 192 17.85 -1.73 8.57
N ASN A 193 17.92 -0.75 9.47
CA ASN A 193 18.84 -0.75 10.61
C ASN A 193 18.62 -1.96 11.51
N LYS A 194 17.36 -2.25 11.88
CA LYS A 194 16.97 -3.42 12.67
C LYS A 194 17.42 -4.71 12.00
N ASN A 195 17.24 -4.86 10.69
CA ASN A 195 17.63 -6.07 9.97
C ASN A 195 19.16 -6.24 9.94
N SER A 196 19.92 -5.17 9.68
CA SER A 196 21.39 -5.21 9.70
C SER A 196 21.94 -5.54 11.10
N THR A 197 21.36 -4.95 12.15
CA THR A 197 21.74 -5.25 13.54
C THR A 197 21.43 -6.70 13.89
N LEU A 198 20.24 -7.20 13.53
CA LEU A 198 19.87 -8.60 13.78
C LEU A 198 20.80 -9.57 13.04
N ASP A 199 21.11 -9.31 11.77
CA ASP A 199 22.01 -10.14 10.96
C ASP A 199 23.39 -10.25 11.63
N THR A 200 23.96 -9.09 12.00
CA THR A 200 25.27 -8.99 12.65
C THR A 200 25.31 -9.71 14.00
N GLU A 201 24.33 -9.46 14.87
CA GLU A 201 24.31 -10.07 16.21
C GLU A 201 24.01 -11.57 16.16
N MET A 202 23.12 -12.00 15.26
CA MET A 202 22.84 -13.43 15.08
C MET A 202 24.01 -14.18 14.46
N GLU A 203 24.76 -13.57 13.54
CA GLU A 203 25.99 -14.15 13.00
C GLU A 203 27.02 -14.38 14.11
N LYS A 204 27.24 -13.39 14.99
CA LYS A 204 28.13 -13.53 16.15
C LYS A 204 27.70 -14.69 17.05
N LEU A 205 26.42 -14.75 17.44
CA LEU A 205 25.90 -15.79 18.33
C LEU A 205 26.02 -17.18 17.70
N GLN A 206 25.72 -17.30 16.41
CA GLN A 206 25.83 -18.57 15.70
C GLN A 206 27.29 -19.00 15.57
N ASN A 207 28.23 -18.08 15.35
CA ASN A 207 29.66 -18.36 15.23
C ASN A 207 30.32 -18.90 16.50
N ILE A 208 29.66 -18.82 17.65
CA ILE A 208 30.06 -19.51 18.88
C ILE A 208 29.79 -21.02 18.81
N LEU A 209 28.76 -21.43 18.03
CA LEU A 209 28.29 -22.81 17.93
C LEU A 209 28.84 -23.51 16.70
N THR A 210 29.11 -24.81 16.81
CA THR A 210 29.40 -25.66 15.65
C THR A 210 28.16 -25.80 14.76
N PRO A 211 28.31 -25.98 13.43
CA PRO A 211 27.19 -26.27 12.54
C PRO A 211 26.27 -27.40 13.05
N THR A 212 26.80 -28.47 13.62
CA THR A 212 25.99 -29.51 14.28
C THR A 212 25.15 -28.98 15.44
N GLN A 213 25.70 -28.13 16.30
CA GLN A 213 24.97 -27.52 17.42
C GLN A 213 23.87 -26.57 16.91
N ARG A 214 24.17 -25.77 15.88
CA ARG A 214 23.18 -24.90 15.22
C ARG A 214 22.03 -25.72 14.61
N ALA A 215 22.35 -26.80 13.89
CA ALA A 215 21.35 -27.70 13.31
C ALA A 215 20.43 -28.30 14.40
N LYS A 216 21.03 -28.80 15.49
CA LYS A 216 20.28 -29.32 16.65
C LYS A 216 19.36 -28.27 17.25
N PHE A 217 19.80 -27.01 17.35
CA PHE A 217 18.97 -25.91 17.85
C PHE A 217 17.76 -25.65 16.93
N ILE A 218 17.97 -25.55 15.62
CA ILE A 218 16.88 -25.34 14.64
C ILE A 218 15.85 -26.47 14.70
N VAL A 219 16.31 -27.72 14.72
CA VAL A 219 15.45 -28.91 14.84
C VAL A 219 14.69 -28.89 16.17
N TRP A 220 15.37 -28.56 17.27
CA TRP A 220 14.74 -28.48 18.59
C TRP A 220 13.64 -27.41 18.63
N VAL A 221 13.88 -26.20 18.12
CA VAL A 221 12.88 -25.13 18.05
C VAL A 221 11.65 -25.59 17.27
N THR A 222 11.85 -26.28 16.15
CA THR A 222 10.76 -26.76 15.29
C THR A 222 9.97 -27.90 15.93
N ASN A 223 10.63 -28.79 16.67
CA ASN A 223 9.97 -29.92 17.32
C ASN A 223 9.30 -29.55 18.65
N ASN A 224 9.63 -28.40 19.25
CA ASN A 224 9.13 -27.98 20.57
C ASN A 224 8.10 -26.82 20.47
N GLN A 225 7.03 -27.03 19.70
CA GLN A 225 5.99 -26.02 19.45
C GLN A 225 5.32 -25.49 20.72
N ALA A 226 5.17 -26.31 21.76
CA ALA A 226 4.63 -25.87 23.05
C ALA A 226 5.49 -24.78 23.71
N CYS A 227 6.82 -24.92 23.66
CA CYS A 227 7.75 -23.91 24.13
C CYS A 227 7.67 -22.63 23.28
N MET A 228 7.50 -22.76 21.96
CA MET A 228 7.33 -21.62 21.06
C MET A 228 6.01 -20.87 21.30
N HIS A 229 4.92 -21.58 21.60
CA HIS A 229 3.67 -20.94 22.01
C HIS A 229 3.81 -20.16 23.32
N LEU A 230 4.55 -20.70 24.29
CA LEU A 230 4.86 -19.99 25.54
C LEU A 230 5.74 -18.76 25.27
N LEU A 231 6.80 -18.93 24.47
CA LEU A 231 7.68 -17.83 24.07
C LEU A 231 6.90 -16.71 23.40
N ASN A 232 5.99 -17.03 22.47
CA ASN A 232 5.13 -16.05 21.81
C ASN A 232 4.22 -15.27 22.78
N LYS A 233 3.79 -15.89 23.88
CA LYS A 233 3.03 -15.18 24.93
C LYS A 233 3.94 -14.24 25.73
N LEU A 234 5.14 -14.69 26.09
CA LEU A 234 6.12 -13.89 26.81
C LEU A 234 6.67 -12.75 25.95
N TRP A 235 6.79 -12.95 24.64
CA TRP A 235 7.32 -11.95 23.72
C TRP A 235 6.46 -10.68 23.69
N ARG A 236 5.14 -10.82 23.88
CA ARG A 236 4.20 -9.69 23.97
C ARG A 236 4.39 -8.82 25.21
N THR A 237 5.16 -9.26 26.20
CA THR A 237 5.48 -8.46 27.40
C THR A 237 6.85 -7.79 27.32
N VAL A 238 7.64 -8.10 26.29
CA VAL A 238 9.00 -7.56 26.08
C VAL A 238 9.00 -6.34 25.16
N LEU A 239 8.00 -6.21 24.28
CA LEU A 239 7.71 -5.05 23.45
C LEU A 239 6.59 -4.22 24.07
#